data_AF-A0A8J2UB64-F1
#
_entry.id   AF-A0A8J2UB64-F1
#
_cell.length_a   1.000
_cell.length_b   1.000
_cell.length_c   1.000
_cell.angle_alpha   90.00
_cell.angle_beta   90.00
_cell.angle_gamma   90.00
#
_symmetry.space_group_name_H-M   'P 1'
#
loop_
_entity.id
_entity.type
_entity.pdbx_description
1 polymer ?
#
loop_
_entity_poly.entity_id
_entity_poly.type
_entity_poly.pdbx_seq_one_letter_code
_entity_poly.pdbx_strand_id
1 'polypeptide(L)'
;MKKIKWSILSLTVVFAITAAFTSKPHFDCTTFQQYYFNGSSYIPVSAQYGCAAGSQFCTYYTTNGGITYTGCTIGTYNGCMGCAVEAPKTK
;
A
#
# COMPACT_ATOMS: atom_id res chain seq x y z
N MET A 1 14.94 44.03 -20.99
CA MET A 1 14.56 43.45 -19.68
C MET A 1 13.07 43.05 -19.54
N LYS A 2 12.12 43.65 -20.28
CA LYS A 2 10.68 43.33 -20.14
C LYS A 2 10.25 41.95 -20.68
N LYS A 3 10.95 41.43 -21.70
CA LYS A 3 10.58 40.18 -22.40
C LYS A 3 10.94 38.89 -21.63
N ILE A 4 12.05 38.90 -20.89
CA ILE A 4 12.49 37.74 -20.08
C ILE A 4 11.56 37.49 -18.87
N LYS A 5 11.00 38.56 -18.28
CA LYS A 5 10.07 38.43 -17.14
C LYS A 5 8.77 37.69 -17.51
N TRP A 6 8.31 37.81 -18.76
CA TRP A 6 7.10 37.15 -19.21
C TRP A 6 7.28 35.64 -19.47
N SER A 7 8.43 35.22 -20.01
CA SER A 7 8.70 33.79 -20.23
C SER A 7 8.85 32.98 -18.94
N ILE A 8 9.34 33.60 -17.86
CA ILE A 8 9.48 32.91 -16.56
C ILE A 8 8.09 32.67 -15.95
N LEU A 9 7.15 33.60 -16.12
CA LEU A 9 5.80 33.48 -15.57
C LEU A 9 4.97 32.39 -16.27
N SER A 10 5.16 32.18 -17.58
CA SER A 10 4.51 31.09 -18.30
C SER A 10 5.08 29.72 -17.90
N LEU A 11 6.37 29.64 -17.59
CA LEU A 11 7.02 28.37 -17.27
C LEU A 11 6.57 27.84 -15.90
N THR A 12 6.37 28.71 -14.91
CA THR A 12 5.91 28.31 -13.57
C THR A 12 4.46 27.79 -13.57
N VAL A 13 3.58 28.35 -14.40
CA VAL A 13 2.20 27.87 -14.53
C VAL A 13 2.15 26.46 -15.12
N VAL A 14 2.98 26.17 -16.12
CA VAL A 14 3.06 24.83 -16.73
C VAL A 14 3.61 23.80 -15.73
N PHE A 15 4.63 24.17 -14.95
CA PHE A 15 5.18 23.31 -13.90
C PHE A 15 4.21 23.06 -12.73
N ALA A 16 3.32 24.00 -12.41
CA ALA A 16 2.32 23.81 -11.36
C ALA A 16 1.24 22.78 -11.77
N ILE A 17 0.86 22.74 -13.04
CA ILE A 17 -0.17 21.83 -13.56
C ILE A 17 0.35 20.38 -13.62
N THR A 18 1.63 20.17 -13.93
CA THR A 18 2.21 18.82 -14.02
C THR A 18 2.41 18.16 -12.65
N ALA A 19 2.57 18.93 -11.58
CA ALA A 19 2.74 18.39 -10.23
C ALA A 19 1.47 17.73 -9.64
N ALA A 20 0.28 18.11 -10.10
CA ALA A 20 -0.99 17.62 -9.55
C ALA A 20 -1.29 16.15 -9.93
N PHE A 21 -0.75 15.65 -11.05
CA PHE A 21 -1.05 14.32 -11.58
C PHE A 21 -0.15 13.20 -11.02
N THR A 22 0.78 13.52 -10.12
CA THR A 22 1.69 12.50 -9.54
C THR A 22 1.12 11.82 -8.30
N SER A 23 0.01 12.31 -7.76
CA SER A 23 -0.66 11.73 -6.61
C SER A 23 -1.37 10.43 -7.01
N LYS A 24 -0.61 9.33 -7.03
CA LYS A 24 -1.19 7.99 -7.09
C LYS A 24 -2.00 7.78 -5.80
N PRO A 25 -3.29 7.45 -5.85
CA PRO A 25 -4.01 7.05 -4.65
C PRO A 25 -3.30 5.82 -4.07
N HIS A 26 -2.65 6.00 -2.92
CA HIS A 26 -2.18 4.89 -2.12
C HIS A 26 -3.42 4.24 -1.49
N PHE A 27 -3.85 3.12 -2.07
CA PHE A 27 -4.87 2.29 -1.47
C PHE A 27 -4.24 1.57 -0.27
N ASP A 28 -4.53 2.06 0.93
CA ASP A 28 -4.05 1.44 2.16
C ASP A 28 -4.95 0.27 2.54
N CYS A 29 -4.52 -0.92 2.12
CA CYS A 29 -5.24 -2.15 2.41
C CYS A 29 -5.26 -2.48 3.92
N THR A 30 -4.40 -1.88 4.76
CA THR A 30 -4.34 -2.17 6.21
C THR A 30 -5.58 -1.70 6.98
N THR A 31 -6.37 -0.80 6.40
CA THR A 31 -7.61 -0.29 6.98
C THR A 31 -8.79 -1.26 6.89
N PHE A 32 -8.68 -2.28 6.03
CA PHE A 32 -9.70 -3.31 5.85
C PHE A 32 -9.43 -4.54 6.71
N GLN A 33 -10.49 -5.31 6.96
CA GLN A 33 -10.35 -6.61 7.62
C GLN A 33 -9.36 -7.49 6.83
N GLN A 34 -8.32 -7.92 7.53
CA GLN A 34 -7.25 -8.73 6.97
C GLN A 34 -7.53 -10.22 7.18
N TYR A 35 -7.07 -11.03 6.24
CA TYR A 35 -7.20 -12.48 6.24
C TYR A 35 -5.86 -13.10 5.87
N TYR A 36 -5.55 -14.27 6.40
CA TYR A 36 -4.42 -15.07 5.96
C TYR A 36 -4.91 -16.38 5.34
N PHE A 37 -4.17 -16.90 4.36
CA PHE A 37 -4.49 -18.18 3.74
C PHE A 37 -3.75 -19.30 4.45
N ASN A 38 -4.48 -20.25 5.03
CA ASN A 38 -3.89 -21.40 5.73
C ASN A 38 -3.60 -22.62 4.82
N GLY A 39 -3.73 -22.46 3.50
CA GLY A 39 -3.63 -23.57 2.54
C GLY A 39 -4.97 -24.16 2.11
N SER A 40 -6.06 -23.90 2.86
CA SER A 40 -7.40 -24.42 2.56
C SER A 40 -8.49 -23.35 2.56
N SER A 41 -8.31 -22.29 3.36
CA SER A 41 -9.30 -21.25 3.59
C SER A 41 -8.65 -19.93 3.99
N TYR A 42 -9.38 -18.83 3.81
CA TYR A 42 -9.00 -17.50 4.30
C TYR A 42 -9.58 -17.30 5.70
N ILE A 43 -8.71 -17.08 6.67
CA ILE A 43 -9.07 -16.92 8.09
C ILE A 43 -8.81 -15.48 8.50
N PRO A 44 -9.74 -14.80 9.21
CA PRO A 44 -9.51 -13.45 9.70
C PRO A 44 -8.31 -13.41 10.64
N VAL A 45 -7.41 -12.46 10.42
CA VAL A 45 -6.25 -12.27 11.30
C VAL A 45 -6.69 -11.64 12.61
N SER A 46 -5.98 -11.94 13.70
CA SER A 46 -6.17 -11.22 14.97
C SER A 46 -5.57 -9.81 14.88
N ALA A 47 -5.85 -8.93 15.84
CA ALA A 47 -5.23 -7.59 15.91
C ALA A 47 -3.70 -7.59 16.08
N GLN A 48 -3.11 -8.79 16.21
CA GLN A 48 -1.79 -9.05 16.72
C GLN A 48 -1.08 -10.06 15.80
N TYR A 49 -0.72 -9.60 14.61
CA TYR A 49 -0.05 -10.41 13.60
C TYR A 49 1.18 -9.71 13.02
N GLY A 50 2.09 -10.51 12.45
CA GLY A 50 3.25 -10.03 11.73
C GLY A 50 3.41 -10.70 10.38
N CYS A 51 4.13 -10.02 9.49
CA CYS A 51 4.54 -10.56 8.20
C CYS A 51 6.07 -10.71 8.20
N ALA A 52 6.54 -11.96 8.26
CA ALA A 52 7.97 -12.25 8.10
C ALA A 52 8.36 -12.11 6.62
N ALA A 53 9.64 -11.85 6.34
CA ALA A 53 10.15 -11.79 4.97
C ALA A 53 9.84 -13.10 4.22
N GLY A 54 9.22 -12.98 3.04
CA GLY A 54 8.78 -14.12 2.23
C GLY A 54 8.33 -13.64 0.85
N SER A 55 8.14 -14.59 -0.07
CA SER A 55 7.71 -14.32 -1.46
C SER A 55 6.20 -14.44 -1.67
N GLN A 56 5.48 -14.92 -0.66
CA GLN A 56 4.02 -15.11 -0.72
C GLN A 56 3.29 -13.88 -0.17
N PHE A 57 1.97 -13.85 -0.27
CA PHE A 57 1.16 -12.85 0.42
C PHE A 57 0.94 -13.27 1.87
N CYS A 58 1.30 -12.39 2.80
CA CYS A 58 1.11 -12.56 4.23
C CYS A 58 -0.36 -12.35 4.61
N THR A 59 -0.94 -11.26 4.11
CA THR A 59 -2.35 -10.93 4.34
C THR A 59 -3.06 -10.59 3.05
N TYR A 60 -4.36 -10.82 3.08
CA TYR A 60 -5.31 -10.59 2.02
C TYR A 60 -6.45 -9.75 2.58
N TYR A 61 -7.05 -8.94 1.74
CA TYR A 61 -8.28 -8.22 2.04
C TYR A 61 -9.37 -8.65 1.07
N THR A 62 -10.62 -8.53 1.51
CA THR A 62 -11.76 -8.87 0.66
C THR A 62 -12.17 -7.68 -0.20
N THR A 63 -12.36 -7.91 -1.49
CA THR A 63 -13.01 -7.00 -2.43
C THR A 63 -14.37 -7.56 -2.87
N ASN A 64 -15.22 -6.71 -3.45
CA ASN A 64 -16.56 -7.09 -3.91
C ASN A 64 -17.44 -7.75 -2.82
N GLY A 65 -17.38 -7.25 -1.58
CA GLY A 65 -18.25 -7.73 -0.50
C GLY A 65 -17.93 -9.13 0.04
N GLY A 66 -16.68 -9.60 -0.07
CA GLY A 66 -16.26 -10.90 0.48
C GLY A 66 -16.07 -12.01 -0.55
N ILE A 67 -16.26 -11.71 -1.84
CA ILE A 67 -16.20 -12.70 -2.92
C ILE A 67 -14.76 -12.94 -3.38
N THR A 68 -13.93 -11.91 -3.38
CA THR A 68 -12.58 -11.97 -3.93
C THR A 68 -11.57 -11.58 -2.87
N TYR A 69 -10.48 -12.34 -2.74
CA TYR A 69 -9.38 -12.04 -1.84
C TYR A 69 -8.20 -11.50 -2.66
N THR A 70 -7.71 -10.33 -2.28
CA THR A 70 -6.58 -9.66 -2.94
C THR A 70 -5.45 -9.51 -1.94
N GLY A 71 -4.21 -9.77 -2.37
CA GLY A 71 -3.03 -9.64 -1.51
C GLY A 71 -2.82 -8.19 -1.06
N CYS A 72 -2.61 -7.99 0.24
CA CYS A 72 -2.31 -6.70 0.85
C CYS A 72 -0.82 -6.56 1.10
N THR A 73 -0.26 -7.44 1.93
CA THR A 73 1.14 -7.40 2.36
C THR A 73 1.88 -8.64 1.86
N ILE A 74 3.07 -8.46 1.32
CA ILE A 74 3.97 -9.56 0.95
C ILE A 74 4.74 -10.03 2.18
N GLY A 75 4.80 -11.34 2.38
CA GLY A 75 5.51 -11.99 3.46
C GLY A 75 4.89 -13.34 3.81
N THR A 76 5.37 -13.91 4.90
CA THR A 76 4.79 -15.12 5.49
C THR A 76 4.02 -14.73 6.74
N TYR A 77 2.74 -15.14 6.83
CA TYR A 77 1.90 -14.87 7.99
C TYR A 77 2.50 -15.49 9.25
N ASN A 78 2.63 -14.68 10.31
CA ASN A 78 3.06 -15.10 11.62
C ASN A 78 2.08 -14.59 12.67
N GLY A 79 1.37 -15.51 13.32
CA GLY A 79 0.37 -15.19 14.34
C GLY A 79 0.92 -14.91 15.74
N CYS A 80 2.24 -14.79 15.92
CA CYS A 80 2.88 -14.63 17.24
C CYS A 80 3.40 -13.20 17.46
N MET A 81 2.75 -12.47 18.39
CA MET A 81 3.29 -11.23 18.96
C MET A 81 4.59 -11.50 19.72
N GLY A 82 5.72 -11.25 19.07
CA GLY A 82 7.06 -11.44 19.64
C GLY A 82 8.12 -11.69 18.58
N CYS A 83 7.72 -12.07 17.37
CA CYS A 83 8.62 -12.08 16.23
C CYS A 83 8.75 -10.65 15.69
N ALA A 84 9.94 -10.06 15.80
CA ALA A 84 10.25 -8.72 15.29
C ALA A 84 9.78 -8.57 13.84
N VAL A 85 8.64 -7.91 13.63
CA VAL A 85 8.14 -7.59 12.31
C VAL A 85 8.85 -6.31 11.89
N GLU A 86 9.92 -6.44 11.11
CA GLU A 86 10.53 -5.27 10.49
C GLU A 86 9.45 -4.54 9.69
N ALA A 87 9.25 -3.26 10.00
CA ALA A 87 8.31 -2.40 9.30
C ALA A 87 8.55 -2.50 7.78
N PRO A 88 7.49 -2.58 6.94
CA PRO A 88 7.66 -2.61 5.50
C PRO A 88 8.46 -1.39 5.07
N LYS A 89 9.68 -1.61 4.56
CA LYS A 89 10.52 -0.52 4.05
C LYS A 89 9.85 0.03 2.81
N THR A 90 9.24 1.21 2.96
CA THR A 90 8.89 2.11 1.87
C THR A 90 10.15 2.38 1.05
N LYS A 91 10.16 1.93 -0.21
CA LYS A 91 11.10 2.41 -1.23
C LYS A 91 10.53 3.64 -1.92
#